data_AF-A0A3M1LGK6-F1
#
_entry.id   AF-A0A3M1LGK6-F1
#
_cell.length_a   1.000
_cell.length_b   1.000
_cell.length_c   1.000
_cell.angle_alpha   90.00
_cell.angle_beta   90.00
_cell.angle_gamma   90.00
#
_symmetry.space_group_name_H-M   'P 1'
#
loop_
_entity.id
_entity.type
_entity.pdbx_description
1 polymer ?
#
loop_
_entity_poly.entity_id
_entity_poly.type
_entity_poly.pdbx_seq_one_letter_code
_entity_poly.pdbx_strand_id
1 'polypeptide(L)'
;MNKLPFSLSSERWLLLLGHAFFLTLLAFALLFYKERLLNFDSAYYTFHLLYIQDYFIIHGRTINYFTQWLPLLAIEQGWPLKTVLLLYSGSFLAIFYLCFLLVTHGFRNWAAGIWMALALSLTFRYKFFTAISEIVISLAFVGLLVGWLTRPRDVFARIPEWLHW
;
A
#
# COMPACT_ATOMS: atom_id res chain seq x y z
N MET A 1 9.48 -23.02 -18.81
CA MET A 1 8.61 -22.46 -17.74
C MET A 1 7.38 -23.34 -17.62
N ASN A 2 7.27 -24.10 -16.53
CA ASN A 2 6.06 -24.85 -16.21
C ASN A 2 4.90 -23.87 -16.03
N LYS A 3 3.88 -23.96 -16.88
CA LYS A 3 2.61 -23.27 -16.63
C LYS A 3 2.02 -23.89 -15.38
N LEU A 4 1.85 -23.08 -14.33
CA LEU A 4 1.16 -23.51 -13.12
C LEU A 4 -0.24 -24.06 -13.50
N PRO A 5 -0.75 -25.10 -12.83
CA PRO A 5 -1.94 -25.85 -13.25
C PRO A 5 -3.26 -25.14 -12.94
N PHE A 6 -3.29 -23.80 -12.95
CA PHE A 6 -4.49 -23.03 -12.64
C PHE A 6 -5.28 -22.71 -13.90
N SER A 7 -6.59 -23.00 -13.87
CA SER A 7 -7.50 -22.62 -14.94
C SER A 7 -7.78 -21.11 -14.87
N LEU A 8 -8.15 -20.50 -16.01
CA LEU A 8 -8.51 -19.08 -16.10
C LEU A 8 -9.62 -18.67 -15.10
N SER A 9 -10.46 -19.61 -14.64
CA SER A 9 -11.47 -19.34 -13.61
C SER A 9 -10.85 -19.18 -12.23
N SER A 10 -9.82 -19.96 -11.88
CA SER A 10 -9.10 -19.83 -10.60
C SER A 10 -8.40 -18.48 -10.45
N GLU A 11 -7.80 -17.97 -11.53
CA GLU A 11 -7.12 -16.66 -11.51
C GLU A 11 -8.07 -15.51 -11.17
N ARG A 12 -9.27 -15.51 -11.76
CA ARG A 12 -10.29 -14.49 -11.50
C ARG A 12 -10.75 -14.50 -10.04
N TRP A 13 -10.98 -15.69 -9.47
CA TRP A 13 -11.36 -15.83 -8.06
C TRP A 13 -10.25 -15.34 -7.13
N LEU A 14 -8.99 -15.67 -7.43
CA LEU A 14 -7.85 -15.18 -6.65
C LEU A 14 -7.76 -13.65 -6.71
N LEU A 15 -7.90 -13.05 -7.90
CA LEU A 15 -7.92 -11.60 -8.03
C LEU A 15 -9.06 -10.94 -7.24
N LEU A 16 -10.27 -11.51 -7.29
CA LEU A 16 -11.40 -11.05 -6.48
C LEU A 16 -11.10 -11.12 -4.98
N LEU A 17 -10.46 -12.20 -4.51
CA LEU A 17 -10.00 -12.30 -3.13
C LEU A 17 -8.96 -11.24 -2.78
N GLY A 18 -8.03 -10.94 -3.69
CA GLY A 18 -7.06 -9.86 -3.52
C GLY A 18 -7.73 -8.48 -3.39
N HIS A 19 -8.68 -8.17 -4.28
CA HIS A 19 -9.48 -6.94 -4.19
C HIS A 19 -10.27 -6.87 -2.87
N ALA A 20 -10.97 -7.94 -2.51
CA ALA A 20 -11.72 -8.03 -1.27
C ALA A 20 -10.80 -7.77 -0.06
N PHE A 21 -9.62 -8.40 -0.03
CA PHE A 21 -8.62 -8.20 1.03
C PHE A 21 -8.23 -6.73 1.19
N PHE A 22 -7.80 -6.06 0.11
CA PHE A 22 -7.37 -4.65 0.20
C PHE A 22 -8.52 -3.70 0.53
N LEU A 23 -9.73 -3.94 0.01
CA LEU A 23 -10.91 -3.16 0.33
C LEU A 23 -11.33 -3.33 1.79
N THR A 24 -11.25 -4.54 2.34
CA THR A 24 -11.47 -4.80 3.77
C THR A 24 -10.45 -4.07 4.62
N LEU A 25 -9.15 -4.12 4.26
CA LEU A 25 -8.13 -3.38 5.00
C LEU A 25 -8.36 -1.87 4.93
N LEU A 26 -8.74 -1.32 3.78
CA LEU A 26 -9.06 0.10 3.65
C LEU A 26 -10.27 0.46 4.52
N ALA A 27 -11.33 -0.35 4.51
CA ALA A 27 -12.48 -0.16 5.39
C ALA A 27 -12.09 -0.17 6.87
N PHE A 28 -11.23 -1.10 7.29
CA PHE A 28 -10.70 -1.15 8.65
C PHE A 28 -9.81 0.06 8.98
N ALA A 29 -9.04 0.57 8.02
CA ALA A 29 -8.23 1.76 8.24
C ALA A 29 -9.08 3.00 8.50
N LEU A 30 -10.24 3.10 7.85
CA LEU A 30 -11.21 4.17 8.04
C LEU A 30 -12.04 3.97 9.32
N LEU A 31 -12.37 2.73 9.68
CA LEU A 31 -13.13 2.42 10.90
C LEU A 31 -12.27 2.66 12.16
N PHE A 32 -11.04 2.13 12.16
CA PHE A 32 -10.11 2.16 13.29
C PHE A 32 -9.07 3.28 13.17
N TYR A 33 -9.41 4.39 12.53
CA TYR A 33 -8.45 5.46 12.23
C TYR A 33 -7.86 6.08 13.50
N LYS A 34 -8.63 6.15 14.59
CA LYS A 34 -8.17 6.70 15.87
C LYS A 34 -7.17 5.76 16.53
N GLU A 35 -7.48 4.48 16.60
CA GLU A 35 -6.64 3.44 17.19
C GLU A 35 -5.32 3.30 16.45
N ARG A 36 -5.35 3.50 15.12
CA ARG A 36 -4.17 3.45 14.26
C ARG A 36 -3.25 4.67 14.39
N LEU A 37 -3.83 5.87 14.51
CA LEU A 37 -3.09 7.13 14.45
C LEU A 37 -2.85 7.79 15.80
N LEU A 38 -3.71 7.58 16.79
CA LEU A 38 -3.66 8.24 18.10
C LEU A 38 -3.07 7.33 19.17
N ASN A 39 -2.26 6.35 18.76
CA ASN A 39 -1.63 5.38 19.65
C ASN A 39 -0.13 5.26 19.38
N PHE A 40 0.66 5.04 20.44
CA PHE A 40 2.11 4.83 20.41
C PHE A 40 2.86 5.84 19.51
N ASP A 41 3.81 5.34 18.70
CA ASP A 41 4.63 6.13 17.78
C ASP A 41 3.78 6.86 16.73
N SER A 42 2.68 6.26 16.26
CA SER A 42 1.81 6.89 15.28
C SER A 42 1.19 8.21 15.79
N ALA A 43 0.94 8.31 17.10
CA ALA A 43 0.42 9.54 17.72
C ALA A 43 1.43 10.68 17.62
N TYR A 44 2.72 10.38 17.76
CA TYR A 44 3.79 11.36 17.66
C TYR A 44 3.91 11.94 16.25
N TYR A 45 3.90 11.07 15.23
CA TYR A 45 3.88 11.51 13.83
C TYR A 45 2.60 12.29 13.49
N THR A 46 1.44 11.82 13.96
CA THR A 46 0.16 12.50 13.73
C THR A 46 0.15 13.88 14.35
N PHE A 47 0.63 14.02 15.58
CA PHE A 47 0.76 15.32 16.26
C PHE A 47 1.67 16.27 15.49
N HIS A 48 2.86 15.80 15.08
CA HIS A 48 3.80 16.62 14.32
C HIS A 48 3.22 17.07 12.98
N LEU A 49 2.54 16.17 12.26
CA LEU A 49 1.89 16.50 10.99
C LEU A 49 0.79 17.55 11.17
N LEU A 50 -0.01 17.46 12.24
CA LEU A 50 -1.07 18.42 12.55
C LEU A 50 -0.55 19.78 13.03
N TYR A 51 0.57 19.78 13.77
CA TYR A 51 1.12 20.98 14.38
C TYR A 51 2.03 21.76 13.43
N ILE A 52 2.95 21.07 12.76
CA ILE A 52 3.92 21.68 11.83
C ILE A 52 3.26 21.96 10.48
N GLN A 53 2.26 21.16 10.08
CA GLN A 53 1.57 21.27 8.80
C GLN A 53 2.49 21.15 7.58
N ASP A 54 3.56 20.36 7.74
CA ASP A 54 4.51 20.01 6.68
C ASP A 54 4.86 18.52 6.81
N TYR A 55 5.55 17.98 5.81
CA TYR A 55 6.04 16.63 5.81
C TYR A 55 6.95 16.35 7.00
N PHE A 56 6.53 15.41 7.84
CA PHE A 56 7.30 14.96 8.98
C PHE A 56 8.09 13.71 8.62
N ILE A 57 9.33 13.93 8.16
CA ILE A 57 10.25 12.89 7.68
C ILE A 57 11.45 12.80 8.62
N ILE A 58 11.35 11.95 9.63
CA ILE A 58 12.43 11.69 10.58
C ILE A 58 13.18 10.38 10.26
N HIS A 59 14.39 10.24 10.76
CA HIS A 59 15.24 9.04 10.63
C HIS A 59 15.54 8.62 9.17
N GLY A 60 15.51 9.54 8.21
CA GLY A 60 15.78 9.24 6.80
C GLY A 60 14.69 8.41 6.10
N ARG A 61 13.47 8.37 6.67
CA ARG A 61 12.36 7.53 6.20
C ARG A 61 11.56 8.21 5.09
N THR A 62 12.22 8.47 3.97
CA THR A 62 11.65 9.22 2.82
C THR A 62 10.40 8.57 2.24
N ILE A 63 10.20 7.27 2.43
CA ILE A 63 8.99 6.57 1.99
C ILE A 63 7.70 7.13 2.60
N ASN A 64 7.78 7.85 3.72
CA ASN A 64 6.64 8.48 4.39
C ASN A 64 6.07 9.68 3.63
N TYR A 65 6.76 10.24 2.62
CA TYR A 65 6.18 11.28 1.76
C TYR A 65 4.87 10.80 1.09
N PHE A 66 4.84 9.54 0.66
CA PHE A 66 3.68 8.98 -0.06
C PHE A 66 2.43 8.87 0.82
N THR A 67 2.55 8.79 2.14
CA THR A 67 1.42 8.63 3.06
C THR A 67 0.95 9.96 3.66
N GLN A 68 1.75 11.02 3.56
CA GLN A 68 1.45 12.31 4.21
C GLN A 68 0.80 13.34 3.27
N TRP A 69 0.90 13.19 1.95
CA TRP A 69 0.38 14.21 1.01
C TRP A 69 -1.14 14.41 1.13
N LEU A 70 -1.92 13.34 1.31
CA LEU A 70 -3.39 13.43 1.45
C LEU A 70 -3.84 14.21 2.69
N PRO A 71 -3.37 13.87 3.90
CA PRO A 71 -3.75 14.65 5.08
C PRO A 71 -3.19 16.07 5.07
N LEU A 72 -2.01 16.31 4.51
CA LEU A 72 -1.47 17.67 4.37
C LEU A 72 -2.35 18.53 3.46
N LEU A 73 -2.79 18.01 2.31
CA LEU A 73 -3.73 18.70 1.43
C LEU A 73 -5.03 19.06 2.17
N ALA A 74 -5.54 18.16 3.03
CA ALA A 74 -6.74 18.42 3.82
C ALA A 74 -6.52 19.49 4.91
N ILE A 75 -5.33 19.52 5.52
CA ILE A 75 -4.95 20.56 6.48
C ILE A 75 -4.86 21.93 5.79
N GLU A 76 -4.20 22.01 4.63
CA GLU A 76 -4.07 23.24 3.85
C GLU A 76 -5.44 23.79 3.42
N GLN A 77 -6.41 22.92 3.13
CA GLN A 77 -7.78 23.30 2.80
C GLN A 77 -8.66 23.60 4.02
N GLY A 78 -8.12 23.54 5.24
CA GLY A 78 -8.86 23.81 6.47
C GLY A 78 -9.94 22.78 6.79
N TRP A 79 -9.79 21.53 6.34
CA TRP A 79 -10.78 20.49 6.58
C TRP A 79 -10.84 20.10 8.07
N PRO A 80 -11.98 19.57 8.55
CA PRO A 80 -12.11 19.15 9.95
C PRO A 80 -11.09 18.06 10.32
N LEU A 81 -10.61 18.09 11.57
CA LEU A 81 -9.63 17.12 12.11
C LEU A 81 -10.02 15.65 11.84
N LYS A 82 -11.30 15.32 11.97
CA LYS A 82 -11.82 13.97 11.66
C LYS A 82 -11.47 13.56 10.22
N THR A 83 -11.67 14.45 9.26
CA THR A 83 -11.41 14.18 7.84
C THR A 83 -9.91 14.05 7.57
N VAL A 84 -9.08 14.91 8.19
CA VAL A 84 -7.62 14.81 8.12
C VAL A 84 -7.15 13.44 8.61
N LEU A 85 -7.62 12.99 9.78
CA LEU A 85 -7.23 11.70 10.33
C LEU A 85 -7.73 10.50 9.50
N LEU A 86 -8.94 10.59 8.94
CA LEU A 86 -9.46 9.56 8.02
C LEU A 86 -8.60 9.44 6.77
N LEU A 87 -8.28 10.59 6.14
CA LEU A 87 -7.40 10.63 4.98
C LEU A 87 -6.00 10.14 5.32
N TYR A 88 -5.47 10.52 6.49
CA TYR A 88 -4.15 10.06 6.90
C TYR A 88 -4.13 8.54 7.06
N SER A 89 -5.07 7.97 7.82
CA SER A 89 -5.12 6.52 8.04
C SER A 89 -5.37 5.75 6.73
N GLY A 90 -6.28 6.26 5.90
CA GLY A 90 -6.65 5.66 4.62
C GLY A 90 -5.52 5.71 3.58
N SER A 91 -4.67 6.75 3.59
CA SER A 91 -3.58 6.91 2.63
C SER A 91 -2.64 5.70 2.58
N PHE A 92 -2.28 5.13 3.74
CA PHE A 92 -1.41 3.96 3.84
C PHE A 92 -1.98 2.78 3.05
N LEU A 93 -3.26 2.48 3.25
CA LEU A 93 -3.91 1.33 2.61
C LEU A 93 -4.24 1.62 1.15
N ALA A 94 -4.54 2.88 0.82
CA ALA A 94 -4.72 3.30 -0.57
C ALA A 94 -3.45 3.05 -1.38
N ILE A 95 -2.26 3.37 -0.84
CA ILE A 95 -0.97 3.09 -1.49
C ILE A 95 -0.78 1.59 -1.71
N PHE A 96 -1.05 0.76 -0.69
CA PHE A 96 -0.88 -0.69 -0.82
C PHE A 96 -1.83 -1.26 -1.88
N TYR A 97 -3.06 -0.76 -1.92
CA TYR A 97 -4.01 -1.17 -2.94
C TYR A 97 -3.61 -0.69 -4.34
N LEU A 98 -3.10 0.55 -4.47
CA LEU A 98 -2.55 1.03 -5.74
C LEU A 98 -1.36 0.18 -6.21
N CYS A 99 -0.47 -0.23 -5.30
CA CYS A 99 0.60 -1.17 -5.64
C CYS A 99 0.03 -2.50 -6.15
N PHE A 100 -1.03 -3.01 -5.53
CA PHE A 100 -1.68 -4.25 -5.95
C PHE A 100 -2.29 -4.11 -7.34
N LEU A 101 -2.99 -3.00 -7.60
CA LEU A 101 -3.56 -2.72 -8.92
C LEU A 101 -2.47 -2.62 -9.98
N LEU A 102 -1.34 -1.97 -9.65
CA LEU A 102 -0.23 -1.83 -10.57
C LEU A 102 0.41 -3.18 -10.89
N VAL A 103 0.63 -4.06 -9.90
CA VAL A 103 1.18 -5.40 -10.14
C VAL A 103 0.19 -6.28 -10.93
N THR A 104 -1.08 -6.30 -10.53
CA THR A 104 -2.06 -7.23 -11.10
C THR A 104 -2.56 -6.81 -12.48
N HIS A 105 -2.84 -5.52 -12.68
CA HIS A 105 -3.41 -5.00 -13.91
C HIS A 105 -2.38 -4.29 -14.79
N GLY A 106 -1.42 -3.57 -14.19
CA GLY A 106 -0.34 -2.91 -14.94
C GLY A 106 0.71 -3.89 -15.44
N PHE A 107 1.33 -4.65 -14.53
CA PHE A 107 2.33 -5.67 -14.89
C PHE A 107 1.71 -6.99 -15.35
N ARG A 108 0.37 -7.09 -15.29
CA ARG A 108 -0.42 -8.28 -15.68
C ARG A 108 0.05 -9.54 -14.96
N ASN A 109 0.48 -9.38 -13.71
CA ASN A 109 1.06 -10.44 -12.90
C ASN A 109 0.21 -10.73 -11.66
N TRP A 110 -0.83 -11.54 -11.85
CA TRP A 110 -1.76 -11.87 -10.77
C TRP A 110 -1.08 -12.62 -9.62
N ALA A 111 -0.14 -13.52 -9.92
CA ALA A 111 0.55 -14.32 -8.93
C ALA A 111 1.35 -13.45 -7.95
N ALA A 112 2.10 -12.47 -8.46
CA ALA A 112 2.81 -11.50 -7.63
C ALA A 112 1.86 -10.62 -6.80
N GLY A 113 0.70 -10.25 -7.36
CA GLY A 113 -0.32 -9.51 -6.62
C GLY A 113 -0.89 -10.28 -5.43
N ILE A 114 -1.19 -11.56 -5.61
CA ILE A 114 -1.69 -12.44 -4.52
C ILE A 114 -0.60 -12.70 -3.49
N TRP A 115 0.63 -12.96 -3.93
CA TRP A 115 1.78 -13.04 -3.02
C TRP A 115 1.88 -11.80 -2.14
N MET A 116 1.74 -10.60 -2.73
CA MET A 116 1.82 -9.35 -1.98
C MET A 116 0.67 -9.21 -0.96
N ALA A 117 -0.55 -9.60 -1.34
CA ALA A 117 -1.69 -9.62 -0.41
C ALA A 117 -1.42 -10.53 0.80
N LEU A 118 -0.89 -11.74 0.57
CA LEU A 118 -0.52 -12.68 1.64
C LEU A 118 0.61 -12.13 2.52
N ALA A 119 1.66 -11.58 1.90
CA ALA A 119 2.81 -11.02 2.61
C ALA A 119 2.39 -9.84 3.52
N LEU A 120 1.55 -8.95 3.01
CA LEU A 120 1.00 -7.83 3.79
C LEU A 120 0.07 -8.33 4.91
N SER A 121 -0.77 -9.34 4.64
CA SER A 121 -1.66 -9.93 5.66
C SER A 121 -0.87 -10.43 6.88
N LEU A 122 0.19 -11.20 6.64
CA LEU A 122 1.08 -11.68 7.70
C LEU A 122 1.75 -10.52 8.43
N THR A 123 2.25 -9.53 7.69
CA THR A 123 2.93 -8.38 8.30
C THR A 123 2.00 -7.55 9.16
N PHE A 124 0.76 -7.31 8.72
CA PHE A 124 -0.23 -6.59 9.53
C PHE A 124 -0.63 -7.34 10.79
N ARG A 125 -0.69 -8.68 10.74
CA ARG A 125 -0.87 -9.50 11.94
C ARG A 125 0.29 -9.28 12.93
N TYR A 126 1.54 -9.29 12.46
CA TYR A 126 2.72 -9.09 13.32
C TYR A 126 2.88 -7.65 13.84
N LYS A 127 2.44 -6.65 13.06
CA LYS A 127 2.55 -5.22 13.39
C LYS A 127 1.25 -4.63 13.96
N PHE A 128 0.32 -5.48 14.36
CA PHE A 128 -0.96 -5.09 14.98
C PHE A 128 -1.71 -4.00 14.21
N PHE A 129 -1.67 -4.09 12.88
CA PHE A 129 -2.36 -3.15 11.99
C PHE A 129 -2.04 -1.66 12.24
N THR A 130 -0.82 -1.33 12.72
CA THR A 130 -0.40 0.06 12.91
C THR A 130 -0.37 0.84 11.59
N ALA A 131 -0.61 2.16 11.67
CA ALA A 131 -0.52 3.03 10.50
C ALA A 131 0.92 3.22 10.03
N ILE A 132 1.78 3.70 10.92
CA ILE A 132 3.15 4.08 10.56
C ILE A 132 4.07 2.89 10.82
N SER A 133 4.56 2.30 9.73
CA SER A 133 5.62 1.31 9.76
C SER A 133 6.29 1.20 8.40
N GLU A 134 7.58 1.52 8.36
CA GLU A 134 8.39 1.50 7.15
C GLU A 134 8.50 0.07 6.59
N ILE A 135 8.49 -0.93 7.46
CA ILE A 135 8.54 -2.34 7.08
C ILE A 135 7.31 -2.72 6.23
N VAL A 136 6.11 -2.27 6.64
CA VAL A 136 4.86 -2.60 5.95
C VAL A 136 4.84 -1.96 4.56
N ILE A 137 5.17 -0.67 4.47
CA ILE A 137 5.20 0.01 3.18
C ILE A 137 6.32 -0.51 2.28
N SER A 138 7.51 -0.80 2.83
CA SER A 138 8.60 -1.41 2.07
C SER A 138 8.18 -2.74 1.45
N LEU A 139 7.35 -3.54 2.13
CA LEU A 139 6.85 -4.80 1.59
C LEU A 139 5.94 -4.60 0.36
N ALA A 140 5.15 -3.54 0.33
CA ALA A 140 4.37 -3.18 -0.86
C ALA A 140 5.29 -2.82 -2.04
N PHE A 141 6.37 -2.07 -1.80
CA PHE A 141 7.37 -1.77 -2.82
C PHE A 141 8.19 -2.98 -3.25
N VAL A 142 8.49 -3.92 -2.35
CA VAL A 142 9.05 -5.23 -2.73
C VAL A 142 8.07 -5.98 -3.62
N GLY A 143 6.76 -5.90 -3.37
CA GLY A 143 5.75 -6.46 -4.27
C GLY A 143 5.76 -5.83 -5.66
N LEU A 144 5.96 -4.51 -5.77
CA LEU A 144 6.20 -3.85 -7.05
C LEU A 144 7.44 -4.40 -7.75
N LEU A 145 8.55 -4.53 -7.02
CA LEU A 145 9.80 -5.06 -7.56
C LEU A 145 9.64 -6.51 -8.04
N VAL A 146 9.05 -7.39 -7.24
CA VAL A 146 8.77 -8.78 -7.61
C VAL A 146 7.85 -8.84 -8.82
N GLY A 147 6.78 -8.03 -8.82
CA GLY A 147 5.85 -7.92 -9.94
C GLY A 147 6.56 -7.49 -11.23
N TRP A 148 7.47 -6.52 -11.15
CA TRP A 148 8.29 -6.06 -12.26
C TRP A 148 9.22 -7.17 -12.77
N LEU A 149 10.03 -7.78 -11.90
CA LEU A 149 11.02 -8.79 -12.26
C LEU A 149 10.39 -10.08 -12.81
N THR A 150 9.15 -10.39 -12.43
CA THR A 150 8.46 -11.62 -12.85
C THR A 150 7.36 -11.38 -13.87
N ARG A 151 7.25 -10.15 -14.41
CA ARG A 151 6.22 -9.82 -15.41
C ARG A 151 6.44 -10.60 -16.72
N PRO A 152 5.36 -10.93 -17.45
CA PRO A 152 5.48 -11.46 -18.81
C PRO A 152 6.24 -10.48 -19.74
N ARG A 153 7.10 -11.00 -20.63
CA ARG A 153 7.95 -10.16 -21.50
C ARG A 153 7.18 -9.34 -22.54
N ASP A 154 5.95 -9.74 -22.87
CA ASP A 154 5.05 -8.97 -23.73
C ASP A 154 4.56 -7.69 -23.06
N VAL A 155 4.60 -7.63 -21.72
CA VAL A 155 4.25 -6.43 -20.96
C VAL A 155 5.39 -5.42 -21.05
N PHE A 156 5.08 -4.26 -21.63
CA PHE A 156 6.02 -3.20 -21.97
C PHE A 156 7.05 -3.60 -23.03
N ALA A 157 6.68 -4.35 -24.06
CA ALA A 157 7.58 -4.80 -25.14
C ALA A 157 8.39 -3.70 -25.88
N ARG A 158 8.10 -2.41 -25.66
CA ARG A 158 8.79 -1.27 -26.28
C ARG A 158 9.88 -0.64 -25.40
N ILE A 159 10.09 -1.13 -24.18
CA ILE A 159 11.14 -0.60 -23.30
C ILE A 159 12.51 -1.15 -23.72
N PRO A 160 13.60 -0.42 -23.45
CA PRO A 160 14.96 -0.89 -23.72
C PRO A 160 15.24 -2.27 -23.12
N GLU A 161 16.04 -3.10 -23.80
CA GLU A 161 16.37 -4.46 -23.34
C GLU A 161 16.98 -4.51 -21.93
N TRP A 162 17.77 -3.50 -21.53
CA TRP A 162 18.35 -3.44 -20.18
C TRP A 162 17.33 -3.26 -19.05
N LEU A 163 16.07 -2.91 -19.38
CA LEU A 163 14.93 -2.86 -18.45
C LEU A 163 14.12 -4.17 -18.43
N HIS A 164 14.40 -5.10 -19.35
CA HIS A 164 13.91 -6.47 -19.31
C HIS A 164 14.89 -7.33 -18.50
N TRP A 165 14.67 -7.37 -17.18
CA TRP A 165 15.36 -8.31 -16.29
C TRP A 165 14.80 -9.73 -16.43
#